data_AF-A0A8J6YRM1-F1
#
_entry.id   AF-A0A8J6YRM1-F1
#
_cell.length_a   1.000
_cell.length_b   1.000
_cell.length_c   1.000
_cell.angle_alpha   90.00
_cell.angle_beta   90.00
_cell.angle_gamma   90.00
#
_symmetry.space_group_name_H-M   'P 1'
#
loop_
_entity.id
_entity.type
_entity.pdbx_description
1 polymer ?
#
loop_
_entity_poly.entity_id
_entity_poly.type
_entity_poly.pdbx_seq_one_letter_code
_entity_poly.pdbx_strand_id
1 'polypeptide(L)'
;EAMLANRANEKNEEEYAVAGKLCESGDMLIMNARLPHVHSGDLLAISSTGAYGYSMANNYNRIPRPAVLFVNEGREKLVVRRESYEDLLLNELPLNDSLRKFVHSKE
;
A
#
# COMPACT_ATOMS: atom_id res chain seq x y z
N GLU A 1 15.58 -2.33 5.57
CA GLU A 1 15.55 -1.98 7.01
C GLU A 1 14.37 -1.06 7.26
N ALA A 2 14.00 -0.83 8.52
CA ALA A 2 12.92 0.10 8.88
C ALA A 2 13.35 1.07 9.97
N MET A 3 12.76 2.25 9.96
CA MET A 3 12.91 3.26 11.01
C MET A 3 11.59 4.04 11.18
N LEU A 4 11.39 4.65 12.35
CA LEU A 4 10.34 5.64 12.54
C LEU A 4 10.82 6.99 11.97
N ALA A 5 10.31 7.37 10.80
CA ALA A 5 10.76 8.56 10.06
C ALA A 5 10.57 9.86 10.85
N ASN A 6 9.50 9.97 11.64
CA ASN A 6 9.22 11.11 12.51
C ASN A 6 10.09 11.14 13.79
N ARG A 7 10.79 10.03 14.11
CA ARG A 7 11.56 9.83 15.35
C ARG A 7 12.90 9.12 15.07
N ALA A 8 13.54 9.44 13.94
CA ALA A 8 14.63 8.64 13.38
C ALA A 8 15.91 8.58 14.23
N ASN A 9 16.08 9.52 15.17
CA ASN A 9 17.25 9.60 16.04
C ASN A 9 17.06 8.89 17.38
N GLU A 10 15.88 8.34 17.65
CA GLU A 10 15.63 7.61 18.89
C GLU A 10 16.26 6.23 18.88
N LYS A 11 16.59 5.72 20.07
CA LYS A 11 17.20 4.41 20.21
C LYS A 11 16.16 3.32 19.96
N ASN A 12 16.58 2.26 19.29
CA ASN A 12 15.76 1.05 19.15
C ASN A 12 15.74 0.28 20.48
N GLU A 13 14.53 -0.04 20.96
CA GLU A 13 14.32 -0.65 22.28
C GLU A 13 13.60 -2.00 22.19
N GLU A 14 12.72 -2.18 21.21
CA GLU A 14 11.92 -3.39 21.04
C GLU A 14 12.03 -3.99 19.63
N GLU A 15 11.62 -5.26 19.51
CA GLU A 15 11.51 -5.97 18.23
C GLU A 15 10.04 -6.15 17.86
N TYR A 16 9.69 -5.82 16.62
CA TYR A 16 8.33 -5.89 16.10
C TYR A 16 8.29 -6.66 14.78
N ALA A 17 7.18 -7.37 14.57
CA ALA A 17 6.79 -7.82 13.25
C ALA A 17 5.89 -6.75 12.60
N VAL A 18 6.22 -6.35 11.38
CA VAL A 18 5.48 -5.35 10.60
C VAL A 18 4.67 -6.08 9.53
N ALA A 19 3.36 -6.11 9.71
CA ALA A 19 2.41 -6.61 8.72
C ALA A 19 1.74 -5.46 7.97
N GLY A 20 1.26 -5.72 6.76
CA GLY A 20 0.37 -4.83 6.05
C GLY A 20 -1.09 -5.00 6.50
N LYS A 21 -2.02 -4.57 5.64
CA LYS A 21 -3.47 -4.57 5.94
C LYS A 21 -4.27 -5.58 5.12
N LEU A 22 -3.60 -6.37 4.28
CA LEU A 22 -4.24 -7.38 3.45
C LEU A 22 -4.67 -8.57 4.31
N CYS A 23 -5.64 -9.33 3.82
CA CYS A 23 -6.26 -10.41 4.58
C CYS A 23 -5.41 -11.70 4.64
N GLU A 24 -4.24 -11.73 4.00
CA GLU A 24 -3.39 -12.90 3.91
C GLU A 24 -2.31 -12.88 4.98
N SER A 25 -2.05 -14.05 5.57
CA SER A 25 -0.94 -14.24 6.51
C SER A 25 0.44 -13.93 5.91
N GLY A 26 0.53 -13.93 4.58
CA GLY A 26 1.75 -13.59 3.85
C GLY A 26 2.01 -12.09 3.70
N ASP A 27 1.09 -11.20 4.12
CA ASP A 27 1.29 -9.74 4.07
C ASP A 27 2.20 -9.26 5.21
N MET A 28 3.39 -9.85 5.25
CA MET A 28 4.46 -9.53 6.20
C MET A 28 5.53 -8.71 5.47
N LEU A 29 5.73 -7.48 5.91
CA LEU A 29 6.74 -6.58 5.35
C LEU A 29 8.11 -6.83 5.99
N ILE A 30 8.15 -6.98 7.31
CA ILE A 30 9.38 -7.23 8.08
C ILE A 30 9.04 -8.11 9.28
N MET A 31 9.83 -9.17 9.52
CA MET A 31 9.60 -10.06 10.66
C MET A 31 10.21 -9.53 11.97
N ASN A 32 11.41 -8.97 11.91
CA ASN A 32 12.23 -8.62 13.08
C ASN A 32 12.71 -7.16 12.98
N ALA A 33 11.78 -6.20 12.99
CA ALA A 33 12.10 -4.78 12.96
C ALA A 33 12.49 -4.30 14.36
N ARG A 34 13.72 -3.82 14.54
CA ARG A 34 14.15 -3.15 15.77
C ARG A 34 13.79 -1.67 15.69
N LEU A 35 12.93 -1.20 16.60
CA LEU A 35 12.39 0.16 16.61
C LEU A 35 12.34 0.72 18.05
N PRO A 36 12.23 2.05 18.22
CA PRO A 36 11.78 2.63 19.50
C PRO A 36 10.39 2.11 19.86
N HIS A 37 9.91 2.37 21.08
CA HIS A 37 8.52 2.07 21.44
C HIS A 37 7.54 2.73 20.46
N VAL A 38 6.79 1.89 19.75
CA VAL A 38 5.88 2.31 18.68
C VAL A 38 4.54 2.75 19.24
N HIS A 39 4.02 3.85 18.72
CA HIS A 39 2.68 4.34 19.03
C HIS A 39 1.85 4.50 17.76
N SER A 40 0.52 4.42 17.90
CA SER A 40 -0.38 4.73 16.79
C SER A 40 -0.14 6.15 16.29
N GLY A 41 0.04 6.31 14.98
CA GLY A 41 0.37 7.59 14.34
C GLY A 41 1.84 7.78 14.00
N ASP A 42 2.74 6.91 14.46
CA ASP A 42 4.13 6.91 14.01
C ASP A 42 4.24 6.60 12.50
N LEU A 43 5.25 7.20 11.85
CA LEU A 43 5.48 7.05 10.42
C LEU A 43 6.63 6.08 10.17
N LEU A 44 6.32 4.88 9.67
CA LEU A 44 7.32 3.88 9.34
C LEU A 44 7.91 4.13 7.95
N ALA A 45 9.23 4.27 7.86
CA ALA A 45 9.97 4.24 6.60
C ALA A 45 10.65 2.89 6.39
N ILE A 46 10.43 2.29 5.22
CA ILE A 46 11.08 1.03 4.81
C ILE A 46 12.06 1.35 3.67
N SER A 47 13.34 1.08 3.91
CA SER A 47 14.43 1.34 2.96
C SER A 47 14.52 0.25 1.88
N SER A 48 15.30 0.54 0.82
CA SER A 48 15.57 -0.40 -0.28
C SER A 48 14.34 -0.82 -1.10
N THR A 49 13.33 0.04 -1.17
CA THR A 49 12.08 -0.18 -1.91
C THR A 49 12.07 0.44 -3.32
N GLY A 50 13.20 1.00 -3.77
CA GLY A 50 13.30 1.73 -5.04
C GLY A 50 13.28 0.85 -6.30
N ALA A 51 13.71 -0.41 -6.20
CA ALA A 51 13.64 -1.38 -7.28
C ALA A 51 12.62 -2.47 -6.93
N TYR A 52 11.87 -2.95 -7.92
CA TYR A 52 10.86 -4.02 -7.80
C TYR A 52 9.73 -3.79 -6.78
N GLY A 53 9.65 -2.61 -6.15
CA GLY A 53 8.53 -2.21 -5.30
C GLY A 53 7.33 -1.78 -6.13
N TYR A 54 7.27 -0.49 -6.50
CA TYR A 54 6.12 0.05 -7.23
C TYR A 54 5.83 -0.68 -8.56
N SER A 55 6.85 -1.18 -9.25
CA SER A 55 6.67 -1.93 -10.51
C SER A 55 5.92 -3.26 -10.35
N MET A 56 5.92 -3.84 -9.14
CA MET A 56 5.18 -5.07 -8.82
C MET A 56 3.92 -4.79 -7.99
N ALA A 57 3.62 -3.53 -7.69
CA ALA A 57 2.42 -3.15 -6.96
C ALA A 57 1.15 -3.44 -7.78
N ASN A 58 0.11 -3.92 -7.11
CA ASN A 58 -1.16 -4.30 -7.70
C ASN A 58 -2.32 -3.83 -6.82
N ASN A 59 -3.55 -4.01 -7.32
CA ASN A 59 -4.78 -3.59 -6.64
C ASN A 59 -5.48 -4.75 -5.90
N TYR A 60 -4.72 -5.71 -5.41
CA TYR A 60 -5.29 -6.78 -4.59
C TYR A 60 -6.05 -6.20 -3.38
N ASN A 61 -7.17 -6.83 -3.01
CA ASN A 61 -8.17 -6.30 -2.08
C ASN A 61 -8.75 -4.91 -2.46
N ARG A 62 -8.72 -4.53 -3.75
CA ARG A 62 -9.22 -3.24 -4.26
C ARG A 62 -8.58 -2.04 -3.53
N ILE A 63 -7.29 -2.15 -3.21
CA ILE A 63 -6.53 -1.04 -2.64
C ILE A 63 -5.95 -0.20 -3.77
N PRO A 64 -6.16 1.14 -3.77
CA PRO A 64 -5.54 2.01 -4.75
C PRO A 64 -4.02 2.06 -4.56
N ARG A 65 -3.25 1.98 -5.66
CA ARG A 65 -1.79 2.06 -5.60
C ARG A 65 -1.33 3.43 -5.09
N PRO A 66 -0.24 3.48 -4.31
CA PRO A 66 0.22 4.71 -3.67
C PRO A 66 0.80 5.72 -4.68
N ALA A 67 0.92 6.97 -4.25
CA ALA A 67 1.68 7.97 -5.00
C ALA A 67 3.19 7.67 -4.96
N VAL A 68 3.93 8.16 -5.96
CA VAL A 68 5.40 8.19 -5.99
C VAL A 68 5.86 9.63 -6.17
N LEU A 69 6.82 10.03 -5.34
CA LEU A 69 7.44 11.35 -5.39
C LEU A 69 8.95 11.21 -5.60
N PHE A 70 9.54 12.15 -6.34
CA PHE A 70 10.97 12.38 -6.33
C PHE A 70 11.27 13.55 -5.39
N VAL A 71 12.32 13.41 -4.60
CA VAL A 71 12.78 14.44 -3.67
C VAL A 71 14.25 14.73 -3.98
N ASN A 72 14.60 16.00 -4.11
CA ASN A 72 15.97 16.45 -4.27
C ASN A 72 16.15 17.80 -3.59
N GLU A 73 17.20 17.95 -2.77
CA GLU A 73 17.54 19.21 -2.08
C GLU A 73 16.35 19.90 -1.39
N GLY A 74 15.54 19.13 -0.64
CA GLY A 74 14.39 19.64 0.08
C GLY A 74 13.19 20.04 -0.79
N ARG A 75 13.22 19.75 -2.09
CA ARG A 75 12.08 19.93 -3.00
C ARG A 75 11.52 18.58 -3.42
N GLU A 76 10.20 18.50 -3.48
CA GLU A 76 9.47 17.33 -3.93
C GLU A 76 8.77 17.54 -5.28
N LYS A 77 8.60 16.45 -6.02
CA LYS A 77 7.79 16.41 -7.24
C LYS A 77 6.99 15.12 -7.27
N LEU A 78 5.67 15.24 -7.38
CA LEU A 78 4.79 14.12 -7.66
C LEU A 78 5.06 13.59 -9.07
N VAL A 79 5.48 12.33 -9.18
CA VAL A 79 5.76 11.68 -10.48
C VAL A 79 4.75 10.60 -10.82
N VAL A 80 4.08 10.04 -9.82
CA VAL A 80 2.92 9.18 -10.00
C VAL A 80 1.86 9.57 -8.98
N ARG A 81 0.67 9.95 -9.45
CA ARG A 81 -0.47 10.23 -8.56
C ARG A 81 -0.97 8.95 -7.91
N ARG A 82 -1.46 9.04 -6.68
CA ARG A 82 -2.20 7.94 -6.03
C ARG A 82 -3.46 7.65 -6.87
N GLU A 83 -3.79 6.37 -6.99
CA GLU A 83 -5.05 5.95 -7.59
C GLU A 83 -6.24 6.32 -6.69
N SER A 84 -7.36 6.65 -7.32
CA SER A 84 -8.68 6.82 -6.69
C SER A 84 -9.44 5.49 -6.71
N TYR A 85 -10.61 5.43 -6.05
CA TYR A 85 -11.47 4.25 -6.15
C TYR A 85 -12.08 4.12 -7.56
N GLU A 86 -12.31 5.24 -8.23
CA GLU A 86 -12.81 5.31 -9.59
C GLU A 86 -11.78 4.73 -10.57
N ASP A 87 -10.49 4.98 -10.35
CA ASP A 87 -9.42 4.38 -11.16
C ASP A 87 -9.47 2.83 -11.13
N LEU A 88 -9.90 2.23 -10.02
CA LEU A 88 -10.04 0.77 -9.88
C LEU A 88 -11.18 0.17 -10.71
N LEU A 89 -12.13 1.02 -11.11
CA LEU A 89 -13.36 0.61 -11.80
C LEU A 89 -13.33 0.95 -13.29
N LEU A 90 -12.26 1.55 -13.80
CA LEU A 90 -12.18 2.03 -15.18
C LEU A 90 -12.46 0.97 -16.24
N ASN A 91 -12.19 -0.30 -15.93
CA ASN A 91 -12.40 -1.43 -16.85
C ASN A 91 -13.64 -2.26 -16.51
N GLU A 92 -14.38 -1.90 -15.45
CA GLU A 92 -15.59 -2.61 -15.04
C GLU A 92 -16.76 -2.15 -15.92
N LEU A 93 -17.48 -3.11 -16.51
CA LEU A 93 -18.65 -2.84 -17.33
C LEU A 93 -19.92 -3.30 -16.62
N PRO A 94 -20.99 -2.49 -16.61
CA PRO A 94 -22.26 -2.93 -16.04
C PRO A 94 -22.86 -4.04 -16.90
N LEU A 95 -23.56 -4.97 -16.24
CA LEU A 95 -24.44 -5.92 -16.93
C LEU A 95 -25.54 -5.16 -17.68
N ASN A 96 -25.74 -5.48 -18.96
CA ASN A 96 -26.86 -4.94 -19.72
C ASN A 96 -28.17 -5.69 -19.41
N ASP A 97 -29.30 -5.03 -19.62
CA ASP A 97 -30.61 -5.54 -19.20
C ASP A 97 -31.05 -6.79 -19.98
N SER A 98 -30.57 -6.98 -21.20
CA SER A 98 -30.82 -8.19 -22.00
C SER A 98 -30.13 -9.42 -21.40
N LEU A 99 -28.92 -9.29 -20.86
CA LEU A 99 -28.23 -10.38 -20.17
C LEU A 99 -28.75 -10.59 -18.74
N ARG A 100 -29.20 -9.54 -18.04
CA ARG A 100 -29.83 -9.68 -16.71
C ARG A 100 -31.06 -10.61 -16.74
N LYS A 101 -31.90 -10.47 -17.77
CA LYS A 101 -33.07 -11.35 -17.96
C LYS A 101 -32.67 -12.82 -18.17
N PHE A 102 -31.54 -13.08 -18.82
CA PHE A 102 -31.04 -14.43 -19.05
C PHE A 102 -30.48 -15.10 -17.78
N VAL A 103 -29.86 -14.33 -16.88
CA VAL A 103 -29.38 -14.85 -15.58
C VAL A 103 -30.55 -15.20 -14.67
N HIS A 104 -31.59 -14.36 -14.63
CA HIS A 104 -32.76 -14.58 -13.77
C HIS A 104 -33.83 -15.52 -14.36
N SER A 105 -33.78 -15.85 -15.66
CA SER A 105 -34.70 -16.82 -16.26
C SER A 105 -34.23 -18.28 -16.18
N LYS A 106 -33.12 -18.53 -15.49
CA LYS A 106 -32.57 -19.88 -15.24
C LYS A 106 -32.77 -20.37 -13.80
N GLU A 107 -33.47 -19.59 -12.98
CA GLU A 107 -34.12 -20.03 -11.73
C GLU A 107 -35.61 -20.29 -12.00
#